data_AF-A0A941WCH2-F1
#
_entry.id   AF-A0A941WCH2-F1
#
_cell.length_a   1.000
_cell.length_b   1.000
_cell.length_c   1.000
_cell.angle_alpha   90.00
_cell.angle_beta   90.00
_cell.angle_gamma   90.00
#
_symmetry.space_group_name_H-M   'P 1'
#
loop_
_entity.id
_entity.type
_entity.pdbx_description
1 polymer ?
#
loop_
_entity_poly.entity_id
_entity_poly.type
_entity_poly.pdbx_seq_one_letter_code
_entity_poly.pdbx_strand_id
1 'polypeptide(L)'
;MAKCARDYGTYIELNGKKPHLSDEELARVADTGVSFVLDSDAHAPGRVGDVSIVYEQLKRVPVPEERIANVGGRTPSFRFAEYKKRR
;
A
#
# COMPACT_ATOMS: atom_id res chain seq x y z
N MET A 1 -15.19 -1.64 -2.55
CA MET A 1 -14.03 -2.44 -2.09
C MET A 1 -13.25 -1.73 -1.00
N ALA A 2 -12.72 -0.52 -1.22
CA ALA A 2 -11.81 0.15 -0.27
C ALA A 2 -12.37 0.39 1.14
N LYS A 3 -13.66 0.75 1.27
CA LYS A 3 -14.33 0.85 2.60
C LYS A 3 -14.28 -0.47 3.37
N CYS A 4 -14.61 -1.59 2.73
CA CYS A 4 -14.53 -2.92 3.34
C CYS A 4 -13.08 -3.25 3.73
N ALA A 5 -12.10 -2.96 2.86
CA ALA A 5 -10.69 -3.16 3.20
C ALA A 5 -10.30 -2.39 4.47
N ARG A 6 -10.68 -1.12 4.58
CA ARG A 6 -10.52 -0.34 5.82
C ARG A 6 -11.19 -1.01 7.02
N ASP A 7 -12.46 -1.39 6.89
CA ASP A 7 -13.27 -1.92 7.99
C ASP A 7 -12.69 -3.23 8.56
N TYR A 8 -11.99 -4.02 7.74
CA TYR A 8 -11.31 -5.25 8.16
C TYR A 8 -9.80 -5.10 8.41
N GLY A 9 -9.24 -3.88 8.32
CA GLY A 9 -7.80 -3.64 8.48
C GLY A 9 -6.95 -4.27 7.37
N THR A 10 -7.53 -4.47 6.18
CA THR A 10 -6.85 -4.99 4.99
C THR A 10 -6.20 -3.84 4.23
N TYR A 11 -4.90 -3.95 3.97
CA TYR A 11 -4.16 -2.98 3.17
C TYR A 11 -4.48 -3.11 1.68
N ILE A 12 -4.43 -1.99 0.94
CA ILE A 12 -4.42 -1.97 -0.53
C ILE A 12 -2.99 -1.81 -1.03
N GLU A 13 -2.58 -2.65 -1.97
CA GLU A 13 -1.26 -2.54 -2.59
C GLU A 13 -1.20 -1.37 -3.57
N LEU A 14 -0.11 -0.59 -3.49
CA LEU A 14 0.34 0.26 -4.58
C LEU A 14 1.60 -0.36 -5.19
N ASN A 15 1.49 -0.72 -6.47
CA ASN A 15 2.46 -1.57 -7.13
C ASN A 15 3.52 -0.77 -7.89
N GLY A 16 4.80 -1.05 -7.62
CA GLY A 16 5.97 -0.39 -8.20
C GLY A 16 6.28 -0.79 -9.65
N LYS A 17 5.70 -1.87 -10.17
CA LYS A 17 5.90 -2.34 -11.55
C LYS A 17 4.93 -1.70 -12.53
N LYS A 18 3.67 -1.49 -12.12
CA LYS A 18 2.66 -0.78 -12.92
C LYS A 18 1.56 -0.17 -12.05
N PRO A 19 1.09 1.05 -12.36
CA PRO A 19 -0.03 1.63 -11.65
C PRO A 19 -1.32 0.88 -11.99
N HIS A 20 -2.00 0.38 -10.98
CA HIS A 20 -3.32 -0.26 -11.11
C HIS A 20 -4.48 0.70 -10.94
N LEU A 21 -4.20 1.89 -10.39
CA LEU A 21 -5.16 2.96 -10.17
C LEU A 21 -4.66 4.19 -10.91
N SER A 22 -5.55 4.85 -11.65
CA SER A 22 -5.34 6.23 -12.07
C SER A 22 -5.25 7.16 -10.85
N ASP A 23 -4.75 8.37 -11.06
CA ASP A 23 -4.63 9.36 -9.99
C ASP A 23 -6.00 9.70 -9.36
N GLU A 24 -7.07 9.74 -10.17
CA GLU A 24 -8.44 9.97 -9.71
C GLU A 24 -9.00 8.78 -8.93
N GLU A 25 -8.70 7.55 -9.34
CA GLU A 25 -9.08 6.35 -8.59
C GLU A 25 -8.33 6.25 -7.27
N LEU A 26 -7.02 6.56 -7.26
CA LEU A 26 -6.23 6.58 -6.04
C LEU A 26 -6.77 7.62 -5.05
N ALA A 27 -7.12 8.82 -5.51
CA ALA A 27 -7.74 9.84 -4.67
C ALA A 27 -9.05 9.32 -4.04
N ARG A 28 -9.94 8.74 -4.85
CA ARG A 28 -11.21 8.16 -4.38
C ARG A 28 -11.00 7.01 -3.39
N VAL A 29 -10.00 6.17 -3.61
CA VAL A 29 -9.63 5.07 -2.70
C VAL A 29 -9.07 5.64 -1.40
N ALA A 30 -8.19 6.65 -1.47
CA ALA A 30 -7.62 7.32 -0.33
C ALA A 30 -8.69 8.03 0.52
N ASP A 31 -9.70 8.64 -0.09
CA ASP A 31 -10.81 9.28 0.64
C ASP A 31 -11.62 8.31 1.50
N THR A 32 -11.57 7.00 1.21
CA THR A 32 -12.24 6.01 2.06
C THR A 32 -11.61 5.85 3.43
N GLY A 33 -10.37 6.32 3.62
CA GLY A 33 -9.59 6.13 4.85
C GLY A 33 -8.85 4.79 4.93
N VAL A 34 -8.82 4.02 3.85
CA VAL A 34 -8.03 2.77 3.79
C VAL A 34 -6.54 3.06 3.94
N SER A 35 -5.80 2.06 4.43
CA SER A 35 -4.34 2.06 4.52
C SER A 35 -3.73 1.27 3.36
N PHE A 36 -2.51 1.62 2.99
CA PHE A 36 -1.80 1.10 1.83
C PHE A 36 -0.53 0.37 2.22
N VAL A 37 -0.02 -0.45 1.30
CA VAL A 37 1.31 -1.06 1.36
C VAL A 37 1.98 -0.91 -0.01
N LEU A 38 3.28 -0.63 -0.02
CA LEU A 38 4.06 -0.56 -1.26
C LEU A 38 4.70 -1.92 -1.55
N ASP A 39 4.61 -2.38 -2.79
CA ASP A 39 5.30 -3.58 -3.24
C ASP A 39 5.86 -3.41 -4.65
N SER A 40 7.05 -3.95 -4.92
CA SER A 40 7.72 -3.83 -6.22
C SER A 40 7.26 -4.85 -7.27
N ASP A 41 6.59 -5.94 -6.87
CA ASP A 41 6.28 -7.11 -7.69
C ASP A 41 7.49 -7.60 -8.52
N ALA A 42 8.66 -7.57 -7.89
CA ALA A 42 9.94 -7.81 -8.53
C ALA A 42 10.11 -9.30 -8.85
N HIS A 43 10.29 -9.61 -10.14
CA HIS A 43 10.64 -10.94 -10.63
C HIS A 43 12.14 -11.10 -10.94
N ALA A 44 12.93 -10.07 -10.61
CA ALA A 44 14.39 -10.05 -10.75
C ALA A 44 15.02 -9.35 -9.54
N PRO A 45 16.17 -9.82 -9.02
CA PRO A 45 16.77 -9.28 -7.80
C PRO A 45 17.02 -7.76 -7.84
N GLY A 46 17.45 -7.22 -9.00
CA GLY A 46 17.73 -5.79 -9.16
C GLY A 46 16.51 -4.87 -9.14
N ARG A 47 15.29 -5.42 -9.04
CA ARG A 47 14.04 -4.65 -8.98
C ARG A 47 13.39 -4.70 -7.60
N VAL A 48 13.94 -5.47 -6.66
CA VAL A 48 13.39 -5.62 -5.31
C VAL A 48 13.38 -4.27 -4.61
N GLY A 49 12.20 -3.84 -4.16
CA GLY A 49 12.00 -2.55 -3.50
C GLY A 49 11.90 -1.36 -4.45
N ASP A 50 11.98 -1.54 -5.77
CA ASP A 50 11.70 -0.45 -6.71
C ASP A 50 10.21 -0.13 -6.74
N VAL A 51 9.86 0.97 -6.08
CA VAL A 51 8.51 1.55 -6.02
C VAL A 51 8.50 2.99 -6.54
N SER A 52 9.49 3.34 -7.39
CA SER A 52 9.66 4.69 -7.96
C SER A 52 8.40 5.23 -8.65
N ILE A 53 7.70 4.38 -9.41
CA ILE A 53 6.44 4.72 -10.07
C ILE A 53 5.38 5.17 -9.05
N VAL A 54 5.28 4.48 -7.91
CA VAL A 54 4.33 4.83 -6.86
C VAL A 54 4.72 6.17 -6.22
N TYR A 55 6.01 6.40 -5.96
CA TYR A 55 6.45 7.70 -5.44
C TYR A 55 6.09 8.86 -6.37
N GLU A 56 6.24 8.69 -7.69
CA GLU A 56 5.81 9.72 -8.64
C GLU A 56 4.29 9.94 -8.63
N GLN A 57 3.50 8.88 -8.41
CA GLN A 57 2.05 9.00 -8.25
C GLN A 57 1.67 9.72 -6.94
N LEU A 58 2.35 9.41 -5.83
CA LEU A 58 2.10 10.01 -4.51
C LEU A 58 2.48 11.50 -4.46
N LYS A 59 3.37 11.98 -5.34
CA LYS A 59 3.62 13.42 -5.52
C LYS A 59 2.42 14.15 -6.12
N ARG A 60 1.60 13.47 -6.92
CA ARG A 60 0.43 14.03 -7.61
C ARG A 60 -0.85 13.83 -6.81
N VAL A 61 -0.94 12.73 -6.05
CA VAL A 61 -2.09 12.37 -5.21
C VAL A 61 -1.67 12.34 -3.75
N PRO A 62 -2.10 13.30 -2.92
CA PRO A 62 -1.67 13.37 -1.52
C PRO A 62 -2.30 12.23 -0.71
N VAL A 63 -1.52 11.17 -0.48
CA VAL A 63 -1.83 10.14 0.51
C VAL A 63 -0.96 10.41 1.74
N PRO A 64 -1.55 10.60 2.93
CA PRO A 64 -0.80 10.75 4.16
C PRO A 64 0.14 9.56 4.40
N GLU A 65 1.40 9.83 4.67
CA GLU A 65 2.45 8.82 4.81
C GLU A 65 2.15 7.82 5.94
N GLU A 66 1.49 8.28 7.00
CA GLU A 66 1.05 7.44 8.11
C GLU A 66 0.06 6.35 7.70
N ARG A 67 -0.58 6.49 6.53
CA ARG A 67 -1.46 5.47 5.95
C ARG A 67 -0.72 4.47 5.06
N ILE A 68 0.60 4.58 4.93
CA ILE A 68 1.42 3.63 4.17
C ILE A 68 2.22 2.76 5.16
N ALA A 69 1.84 1.50 5.27
CA ALA A 69 2.22 0.62 6.37
C ALA A 69 3.71 0.23 6.40
N ASN A 70 4.44 0.41 5.30
CA ASN A 70 5.86 0.05 5.16
C ASN A 70 6.77 1.23 4.77
N VAL A 71 6.34 2.47 5.02
CA VAL A 71 7.14 3.69 4.79
C VAL A 71 7.42 4.38 6.13
N GLY A 72 8.51 5.17 6.21
CA GLY A 72 8.85 5.96 7.40
C GLY A 72 9.25 5.09 8.61
N GLY A 73 9.91 3.96 8.37
CA GLY A 73 10.32 3.02 9.41
C GLY A 73 9.19 2.14 9.97
N ARG A 74 7.98 2.23 9.40
CA ARG A 74 6.83 1.40 9.78
C ARG A 74 6.97 -0.01 9.23
N THR A 75 6.40 -0.97 9.94
CA THR A 75 6.26 -2.36 9.47
C THR A 75 4.77 -2.72 9.48
N PRO A 76 4.24 -3.32 8.40
CA PRO A 76 2.84 -3.69 8.34
C PRO A 76 2.48 -4.76 9.39
N SER A 77 1.29 -4.62 9.97
CA SER A 77 0.74 -5.61 10.89
C SER A 77 -0.14 -6.59 10.13
N PHE A 78 0.26 -7.86 10.09
CA PHE A 78 -0.49 -8.89 9.39
C PHE A 78 -1.29 -9.76 10.35
N ARG A 79 -2.61 -9.82 10.15
CA ARG A 79 -3.54 -10.64 10.96
C ARG A 79 -3.12 -12.11 11.07
N PHE A 80 -2.56 -12.69 10.00
CA PHE A 80 -2.12 -14.09 10.03
C PHE A 80 -0.86 -14.30 10.87
N ALA A 81 0.07 -13.33 10.88
CA ALA A 81 1.23 -13.38 11.77
C ALA A 81 0.81 -13.31 13.24
N GLU A 82 -0.14 -12.44 13.57
CA GLU A 82 -0.73 -12.34 14.92
C GLU A 82 -1.47 -13.62 15.33
N TYR A 83 -2.22 -14.22 14.41
CA TYR A 83 -2.88 -15.51 14.65
C TYR A 83 -1.88 -16.62 15.02
N LYS A 84 -0.74 -16.70 14.32
CA LYS A 84 0.31 -17.70 14.61
C LYS A 84 0.95 -17.52 15.99
N LYS A 85 1.06 -16.29 16.49
CA LYS A 85 1.61 -16.03 17.83
C LYS A 85 0.66 -16.46 18.97
N ARG A 86 -0.64 -16.53 18.69
CA ARG A 86 -1.69 -16.88 19.67
C ARG A 86 -2.02 -18.38 19.70
N ARG A 87 -1.41 -19.18 18.84
CA ARG A 87 -1.62 -20.63 18.73
C ARG A 87 -0.43 -21.42 19.20
#